data_AF-A0A3P6RB30-F1
#
_entry.id   AF-A0A3P6RB30-F1
#
_cell.length_a   1.000
_cell.length_b   1.000
_cell.length_c   1.000
_cell.angle_alpha   90.00
_cell.angle_beta   90.00
_cell.angle_gamma   90.00
#
_symmetry.space_group_name_H-M   'P 1'
#
loop_
_entity.id
_entity.type
_entity.pdbx_description
1 polymer ?
#
loop_
_entity_poly.entity_id
_entity_poly.type
_entity_poly.pdbx_seq_one_letter_code
_entity_poly.pdbx_strand_id
1 'polypeptide(L)'
;HSTPCRHRSKKTKNDVFGIPSDVALVKYVEQNASVEAIRQRYHSVHEIPFNSIRRWQLVVCRCLADIPPVENLPEPEPVNSLNILPKLYLYLTYLQTETRYVVMVKGAPEVILGMCKRARVQKEIIEIDEKYREDCQAAWEALGNAGRRVIAFAHAHFNASMKAKFGPKEDRWPEDLIFLGMAAIMDPPRYIFSLKFEKERRKAV
;
A
#
# COMPACT_ATOMS: atom_id res chain seq x y z
N HIS A 1 2.63 21.07 49.26
CA HIS A 1 1.94 21.59 48.06
C HIS A 1 2.81 21.37 46.83
N SER A 2 2.56 20.29 46.12
CA SER A 2 3.30 19.85 44.93
C SER A 2 2.63 20.38 43.66
N THR A 3 3.32 21.25 42.92
CA THR A 3 2.95 21.69 41.57
C THR A 3 3.23 20.57 40.56
N PRO A 4 2.30 20.22 39.65
CA PRO A 4 2.55 19.18 38.66
C PRO A 4 3.39 19.73 37.50
N CYS A 5 4.50 19.05 37.25
CA CYS A 5 5.42 19.29 36.14
C CYS A 5 4.72 18.90 34.82
N ARG A 6 4.32 19.89 34.01
CA ARG A 6 3.75 19.65 32.67
C ARG A 6 4.83 19.04 31.76
N HIS A 7 4.76 17.73 31.58
CA HIS A 7 5.45 17.04 30.50
C HIS A 7 4.92 17.55 29.15
N ARG A 8 5.62 18.52 28.57
CA ARG A 8 5.41 18.94 27.18
C ARG A 8 6.01 17.86 26.29
N SER A 9 5.21 16.87 25.91
CA SER A 9 5.60 15.89 24.89
C SER A 9 5.98 16.65 23.62
N LYS A 10 7.28 16.69 23.31
CA LYS A 10 7.79 17.21 22.03
C LYS A 10 7.24 16.30 20.93
N LYS A 11 6.14 16.70 20.28
CA LYS A 11 5.77 16.17 18.97
C LYS A 11 6.88 16.57 18.00
N THR A 12 7.83 15.68 17.77
CA THR A 12 8.71 15.78 16.60
C THR A 12 7.79 15.77 15.38
N LYS A 13 7.74 16.89 14.65
CA LYS A 13 7.13 16.91 13.33
C LYS A 13 7.97 15.98 12.46
N ASN A 14 7.53 14.74 12.30
CA ASN A 14 8.01 13.90 11.22
C ASN A 14 7.48 14.52 9.93
N ASP A 15 8.25 15.45 9.35
CA ASP A 15 7.91 16.05 8.08
C ASP A 15 7.99 14.96 6.99
N VAL A 16 6.82 14.51 6.54
CA VAL A 16 6.68 13.57 5.42
C VAL A 16 6.75 14.38 4.14
N PHE A 17 7.76 14.11 3.31
CA PHE A 17 7.96 14.76 2.02
C PHE A 17 7.34 13.92 0.89
N GLY A 18 6.71 14.58 -0.08
CA GLY A 18 6.10 13.93 -1.24
C GLY A 18 4.95 14.72 -1.84
N ILE A 19 4.21 14.08 -2.75
CA ILE A 19 3.00 14.63 -3.35
C ILE A 19 1.95 14.87 -2.25
N PRO A 20 1.20 15.99 -2.24
CA PRO A 20 0.24 16.30 -1.18
C PRO A 20 -0.75 15.18 -0.85
N SER A 21 -1.26 14.47 -1.86
CA SER A 21 -2.16 13.33 -1.66
C SER A 21 -1.46 12.18 -0.93
N ASP A 22 -0.21 11.86 -1.29
CA ASP A 22 0.53 10.78 -0.66
C ASP A 22 0.91 11.13 0.78
N VAL A 23 1.29 12.39 1.03
CA VAL A 23 1.54 12.91 2.37
C VAL A 23 0.28 12.82 3.23
N ALA A 24 -0.89 13.16 2.69
CA ALA A 24 -2.16 13.05 3.40
C ALA A 24 -2.49 11.59 3.76
N LEU A 25 -2.31 10.66 2.82
CA LEU A 25 -2.50 9.23 3.07
C LEU A 25 -1.55 8.70 4.14
N VAL A 26 -0.24 9.00 4.03
CA VAL A 26 0.75 8.55 5.02
C VAL A 26 0.44 9.12 6.40
N LYS A 27 0.07 10.40 6.50
CA LYS A 27 -0.34 11.00 7.78
C LYS A 27 -1.58 10.35 8.38
N TYR A 28 -2.56 9.99 7.54
CA TYR A 28 -3.75 9.26 8.01
C TYR A 28 -3.39 7.86 8.53
N VAL A 29 -2.53 7.13 7.82
CA VAL A 29 -2.07 5.81 8.28
C VAL A 29 -1.28 5.94 9.58
N GLU A 30 -0.38 6.92 9.71
CA GLU A 30 0.43 7.15 10.91
C GLU A 30 -0.40 7.47 12.16
N GLN A 31 -1.63 7.99 12.00
CA GLN A 31 -2.57 8.19 13.11
C GLN A 31 -3.17 6.88 13.65
N ASN A 32 -3.18 5.82 12.84
CA ASN A 32 -3.84 4.55 13.13
C ASN A 32 -2.85 3.38 13.31
N ALA A 33 -1.67 3.44 12.68
CA ALA A 33 -0.64 2.41 12.71
C ALA A 33 0.74 2.98 12.38
N SER A 34 1.81 2.32 12.84
CA SER A 34 3.18 2.72 12.49
C SER A 34 3.47 2.42 11.01
N VAL A 35 3.65 3.47 10.20
CA VAL A 35 3.99 3.33 8.78
C VAL A 35 5.35 2.66 8.62
N GLU A 36 6.31 2.96 9.51
CA GLU A 36 7.65 2.38 9.50
C GLU A 36 7.60 0.86 9.71
N ALA A 37 6.88 0.39 10.72
CA ALA A 37 6.70 -1.04 10.96
C ALA A 37 5.99 -1.74 9.79
N ILE A 38 5.01 -1.08 9.16
CA ILE A 38 4.35 -1.63 7.96
C ILE A 38 5.34 -1.75 6.80
N ARG A 39 6.14 -0.71 6.54
CA ARG A 39 7.12 -0.69 5.44
C ARG A 39 8.22 -1.74 5.61
N GLN A 40 8.67 -2.00 6.84
CA GLN A 40 9.66 -3.04 7.12
C GLN A 40 9.19 -4.46 6.76
N ARG A 41 7.88 -4.69 6.58
CA ARG A 41 7.34 -5.99 6.15
C ARG A 41 7.36 -6.20 4.64
N TYR A 42 7.72 -5.17 3.85
CA TYR A 42 7.66 -5.22 2.40
C TYR A 42 8.93 -4.67 1.76
N HIS A 43 9.52 -5.43 0.84
CA HIS A 43 10.64 -4.98 0.02
C HIS A 43 10.15 -4.71 -1.40
N SER A 44 10.13 -3.45 -1.84
CA SER A 44 9.75 -3.08 -3.21
C SER A 44 10.77 -3.62 -4.20
N VAL A 45 10.31 -4.36 -5.21
CA VAL A 45 11.14 -4.97 -6.25
C VAL A 45 10.87 -4.38 -7.63
N HIS A 46 9.69 -3.79 -7.84
CA HIS A 46 9.31 -3.15 -9.10
C HIS A 46 8.27 -2.07 -8.87
N GLU A 47 8.35 -0.99 -9.64
CA GLU A 47 7.38 0.10 -9.60
C GLU A 47 7.06 0.58 -11.02
N ILE A 48 5.77 0.81 -11.25
CA ILE A 48 5.28 1.59 -12.37
C ILE A 48 4.74 2.91 -11.78
N PRO A 49 5.39 4.05 -12.04
CA PRO A 49 4.98 5.33 -11.47
C PRO A 49 3.59 5.73 -11.99
N PHE A 50 3.01 6.81 -11.46
CA PHE A 50 1.77 7.34 -12.02
C PHE A 50 1.98 7.87 -13.46
N ASN A 51 0.97 7.72 -14.31
CA ASN A 51 0.91 8.38 -15.62
C ASN A 51 -0.53 8.75 -15.95
N SER A 52 -0.70 9.89 -16.59
CA SER A 52 -1.99 10.52 -16.84
C SER A 52 -2.90 9.76 -17.81
N ILE A 53 -2.34 8.91 -18.67
CA ILE A 53 -3.10 8.08 -19.62
C ILE A 53 -3.67 6.86 -18.88
N ARG A 54 -2.83 6.14 -18.12
CA ARG A 54 -3.28 4.95 -17.36
C ARG A 54 -4.04 5.30 -16.07
N ARG A 55 -3.80 6.46 -15.48
CA ARG A 55 -4.44 6.99 -14.25
C ARG A 55 -4.29 6.09 -13.01
N TRP A 56 -3.23 5.28 -12.96
CA TRP A 56 -2.83 4.49 -11.79
C TRP A 56 -1.31 4.41 -11.66
N GLN A 57 -0.86 4.02 -10.47
CA GLN A 57 0.50 3.61 -10.16
C GLN A 57 0.48 2.21 -9.52
N LEU A 58 1.56 1.46 -9.65
CA LEU A 58 1.67 0.08 -9.19
C LEU A 58 3.03 -0.16 -8.56
N VAL A 59 3.03 -0.93 -7.48
CA VAL A 59 4.25 -1.42 -6.86
C VAL A 59 4.12 -2.93 -6.65
N VAL A 60 5.19 -3.66 -6.96
CA VAL A 60 5.36 -5.06 -6.59
C VAL A 60 6.32 -5.11 -5.41
N CYS A 61 5.87 -5.72 -4.32
CA CYS A 61 6.65 -5.91 -3.12
C CYS A 61 6.81 -7.40 -2.81
N ARG A 62 8.00 -7.79 -2.36
CA ARG A 62 8.21 -9.05 -1.65
C ARG A 62 7.71 -8.91 -0.21
N CYS A 63 6.96 -9.90 0.27
CA CYS A 63 6.51 -9.96 1.67
C CYS A 63 7.63 -10.56 2.53
N LEU A 64 8.12 -9.80 3.51
CA LEU A 64 9.20 -10.21 4.42
C LEU A 64 8.66 -10.86 5.71
N ALA A 65 7.41 -10.62 6.06
CA ALA A 65 6.77 -11.17 7.26
C ALA A 65 6.47 -12.68 7.17
N ASP A 66 6.49 -13.26 5.96
CA ASP A 66 6.30 -14.70 5.72
C ASP A 66 7.64 -15.46 5.71
N ILE A 67 8.77 -14.79 5.99
CA ILE A 67 10.06 -15.44 6.16
C ILE A 67 10.12 -15.92 7.63
N PRO A 68 10.14 -17.24 7.91
CA PRO A 68 10.33 -17.70 9.28
C PRO A 68 11.66 -17.15 9.81
N PRO A 69 11.73 -16.71 11.08
CA PRO A 69 13.00 -16.30 11.68
C PRO A 69 14.03 -17.42 11.53
N VAL A 70 15.23 -17.06 11.09
CA VAL A 70 16.40 -17.97 10.95
C VAL A 70 16.83 -18.56 12.30
N GLU A 71 16.25 -18.08 13.40
CA GLU A 71 16.60 -18.37 14.79
C GLU A 71 16.13 -19.75 15.29
N ASN A 72 15.40 -20.52 14.47
CA ASN A 72 15.10 -21.94 14.73
C ASN A 72 15.82 -22.88 13.74
N LEU A 73 17.03 -22.53 13.30
CA LEU A 73 17.92 -23.52 12.70
C LEU A 73 18.62 -24.28 13.84
N PRO A 74 18.48 -25.61 13.93
CA PRO A 74 19.25 -26.39 14.88
C PRO A 74 20.74 -26.12 14.65
N GLU A 75 21.47 -25.74 15.71
CA GLU A 75 22.92 -25.59 15.64
C GLU A 75 23.53 -26.86 15.03
N PRO A 76 24.48 -26.73 14.09
CA PRO A 76 25.03 -27.88 13.41
C PRO A 76 25.86 -28.71 14.38
N GLU A 77 25.29 -29.82 14.86
CA GLU A 77 26.02 -30.89 15.53
C GLU A 77 27.22 -31.34 14.68
N PRO A 78 28.39 -31.63 15.30
CA PRO A 78 29.63 -31.91 14.59
C PRO A 78 29.48 -33.16 13.72
N VAL A 79 29.79 -32.99 12.44
CA VAL A 79 29.51 -33.93 11.35
C VAL A 79 30.48 -35.10 11.34
N ASN A 80 29.95 -36.32 11.42
CA ASN A 80 30.66 -37.54 11.00
C ASN A 80 30.23 -37.94 9.58
N SER A 81 31.22 -38.33 8.77
CA SER A 81 31.27 -38.26 7.30
C SER A 81 30.30 -39.14 6.49
N LEU A 82 29.22 -39.66 7.07
CA LEU A 82 28.32 -40.61 6.39
C LEU A 82 26.83 -40.19 6.35
N ASN A 83 26.49 -38.93 6.64
CA ASN A 83 25.11 -38.42 6.59
C ASN A 83 25.01 -37.10 5.78
N ILE A 84 25.43 -37.14 4.51
CA ILE A 84 25.39 -35.97 3.60
C ILE A 84 23.98 -35.75 3.02
N LEU A 85 23.16 -36.81 2.92
CA LEU A 85 21.83 -36.76 2.30
C LEU A 85 20.80 -35.87 3.02
N PRO A 86 20.71 -35.81 4.37
CA PRO A 86 19.75 -34.95 5.06
C PRO A 86 20.07 -33.45 4.94
N LYS A 87 21.36 -33.08 4.93
CA LYS A 87 21.79 -31.68 4.70
C LYS A 87 21.62 -31.26 3.24
N LEU A 88 21.84 -32.18 2.29
CA LEU A 88 21.53 -31.94 0.88
C LEU A 88 20.02 -31.80 0.68
N TYR A 89 19.19 -32.58 1.38
CA TYR A 89 17.73 -32.46 1.34
C TYR A 89 17.28 -31.09 1.90
N LEU A 90 17.81 -30.62 3.03
CA LEU A 90 17.52 -29.28 3.55
C LEU A 90 17.97 -28.15 2.60
N TYR A 91 19.11 -28.32 1.93
CA TYR A 91 19.60 -27.40 0.87
C TYR A 91 18.73 -27.47 -0.41
N LEU A 92 18.19 -28.64 -0.75
CA LEU A 92 17.23 -28.85 -1.85
C LEU A 92 15.82 -28.33 -1.48
N THR A 93 15.42 -28.37 -0.21
CA THR A 93 14.23 -27.69 0.32
C THR A 93 14.45 -26.17 0.37
N TYR A 94 15.68 -25.70 0.56
CA TYR A 94 16.07 -24.29 0.39
C TYR A 94 16.08 -23.84 -1.09
N LEU A 95 16.22 -24.78 -2.03
CA LEU A 95 15.97 -24.58 -3.47
C LEU A 95 14.47 -24.50 -3.81
N GLN A 96 13.57 -24.55 -2.83
CA GLN A 96 12.15 -24.23 -2.99
C GLN A 96 12.01 -22.70 -3.06
N THR A 97 12.46 -22.17 -4.19
CA THR A 97 12.75 -20.75 -4.45
C THR A 97 11.54 -19.82 -4.46
N GLU A 98 10.35 -20.23 -4.06
CA GLU A 98 9.16 -19.37 -4.14
C GLU A 98 8.97 -18.55 -2.87
N THR A 99 8.84 -17.23 -3.04
CA THR A 99 8.51 -16.29 -1.96
C THR A 99 7.19 -15.62 -2.30
N ARG A 100 6.48 -15.19 -1.25
CA ARG A 100 5.24 -14.46 -1.45
C ARG A 100 5.52 -13.01 -1.85
N TYR A 101 4.84 -12.59 -2.90
CA TYR A 101 4.79 -11.22 -3.37
C TYR A 101 3.38 -10.65 -3.20
N VAL A 102 3.30 -9.33 -3.26
CA VAL A 102 2.06 -8.58 -3.35
C VAL A 102 2.23 -7.50 -4.40
N VAL A 103 1.28 -7.44 -5.33
CA VAL A 103 1.11 -6.28 -6.20
C VAL A 103 0.09 -5.35 -5.54
N MET A 104 0.43 -4.08 -5.43
CA MET A 104 -0.43 -3.04 -4.86
C MET A 104 -0.61 -1.94 -5.90
N VAL A 105 -1.86 -1.52 -6.11
CA VAL A 105 -2.20 -0.49 -7.09
C VAL A 105 -3.02 0.59 -6.41
N LYS A 106 -2.71 1.85 -6.72
CA LYS A 106 -3.56 2.99 -6.37
C LYS A 106 -3.82 3.87 -7.60
N GLY A 107 -5.00 4.45 -7.70
CA GLY A 107 -5.37 5.24 -8.88
C GLY A 107 -6.80 5.78 -8.86
N ALA A 108 -7.25 6.18 -10.05
CA ALA A 108 -8.62 6.64 -10.27
C ALA A 108 -9.65 5.51 -9.98
N PRO A 109 -10.74 5.79 -9.23
CA PRO A 109 -11.71 4.78 -8.82
C PRO A 109 -12.23 3.87 -9.93
N GLU A 110 -12.66 4.48 -11.03
CA GLU A 110 -13.24 3.80 -12.18
C GLU A 110 -12.23 2.87 -12.86
N VAL A 111 -10.95 3.25 -12.88
CA VAL A 111 -9.90 2.43 -13.51
C VAL A 111 -9.54 1.26 -12.61
N ILE A 112 -9.35 1.50 -11.32
CA ILE A 112 -8.98 0.45 -10.36
C ILE A 112 -10.11 -0.56 -10.19
N LEU A 113 -11.36 -0.11 -10.11
CA LEU A 113 -12.51 -1.00 -10.02
C LEU A 113 -12.65 -1.86 -11.29
N GLY A 114 -12.37 -1.30 -12.46
CA GLY A 114 -12.34 -2.04 -13.73
C GLY A 114 -11.25 -3.12 -13.82
N MET A 115 -10.21 -3.06 -12.98
CA MET A 115 -9.16 -4.08 -12.89
C MET A 115 -9.50 -5.22 -11.91
N CYS A 116 -10.62 -5.15 -11.20
CA CYS A 116 -10.95 -6.08 -10.12
C CYS A 116 -12.20 -6.90 -10.46
N LYS A 117 -12.15 -8.22 -10.20
CA LYS A 117 -13.35 -9.08 -10.21
C LYS A 117 -13.93 -9.33 -8.82
N ARG A 118 -13.11 -9.11 -7.79
CA ARG A 118 -13.46 -9.37 -6.39
C ARG A 118 -13.15 -8.16 -5.53
N ALA A 119 -13.90 -7.99 -4.45
CA ALA A 119 -13.69 -6.94 -3.47
C ALA A 119 -13.52 -7.54 -2.06
N ARG A 120 -12.68 -6.90 -1.25
CA ARG A 120 -12.58 -7.19 0.18
C ARG A 120 -13.61 -6.35 0.91
N VAL A 121 -14.63 -6.98 1.48
CA VAL A 121 -15.58 -6.33 2.38
C VAL A 121 -15.35 -6.91 3.77
N GLN A 122 -14.87 -6.07 4.68
CA GLN A 122 -14.46 -6.48 6.03
C GLN A 122 -13.40 -7.61 5.99
N LYS A 123 -13.77 -8.84 6.35
CA LYS A 123 -12.88 -10.01 6.37
C LYS A 123 -13.11 -10.95 5.18
N GLU A 124 -14.16 -10.72 4.39
CA GLU A 124 -14.57 -11.62 3.31
C GLU A 124 -14.21 -11.06 1.94
N ILE A 125 -13.95 -11.96 1.01
CA ILE A 125 -13.74 -11.64 -0.40
C ILE A 125 -15.02 -12.02 -1.12
N ILE A 126 -15.69 -11.02 -1.71
CA ILE A 126 -16.91 -11.19 -2.48
C ILE A 126 -16.62 -10.93 -3.96
N GLU A 127 -17.45 -11.48 -4.85
CA GLU A 127 -17.44 -11.10 -6.26
C GLU A 127 -18.05 -9.71 -6.44
N ILE A 128 -17.52 -8.94 -7.38
CA ILE A 128 -18.05 -7.63 -7.75
C ILE A 128 -19.16 -7.87 -8.78
N ASP A 129 -20.40 -7.68 -8.33
CA ASP A 129 -21.57 -7.62 -9.19
C ASP A 129 -21.82 -6.19 -9.69
N GLU A 130 -22.82 -6.04 -10.56
CA GLU A 130 -23.13 -4.72 -11.14
C GLU A 130 -23.65 -3.73 -10.10
N LYS A 131 -24.42 -4.23 -9.11
CA LYS A 131 -24.90 -3.41 -8.01
C LYS A 131 -23.74 -2.83 -7.19
N TYR A 132 -22.73 -3.63 -6.88
CA TYR A 132 -21.54 -3.16 -6.18
C TYR A 132 -20.80 -2.07 -6.99
N ARG A 133 -20.76 -2.20 -8.32
CA ARG A 133 -20.18 -1.16 -9.18
C ARG A 133 -20.96 0.14 -9.14
N GLU A 134 -22.28 0.07 -9.26
CA GLU A 134 -23.17 1.23 -9.16
C GLU A 134 -23.06 1.94 -7.80
N ASP A 135 -23.06 1.18 -6.71
CA ASP A 135 -22.91 1.70 -5.35
C ASP A 135 -21.57 2.42 -5.16
N CYS A 136 -20.48 1.81 -5.66
CA CYS A 136 -19.17 2.46 -5.64
C CYS A 136 -19.20 3.75 -6.48
N GLN A 137 -19.83 3.71 -7.67
CA GLN A 137 -19.91 4.84 -8.58
C GLN A 137 -20.60 6.05 -7.95
N ALA A 138 -21.78 5.82 -7.40
CA ALA A 138 -22.51 6.84 -6.68
C ALA A 138 -21.68 7.43 -5.53
N ALA A 139 -20.92 6.59 -4.81
CA ALA A 139 -20.08 7.04 -3.71
C ALA A 139 -18.94 7.97 -4.15
N TRP A 140 -18.15 7.60 -5.18
CA TRP A 140 -17.04 8.47 -5.61
C TRP A 140 -17.52 9.73 -6.34
N GLU A 141 -18.65 9.67 -7.04
CA GLU A 141 -19.29 10.85 -7.65
C GLU A 141 -19.76 11.84 -6.57
N ALA A 142 -20.45 11.35 -5.54
CA ALA A 142 -20.88 12.20 -4.42
C ALA A 142 -19.68 12.88 -3.72
N LEU A 143 -18.60 12.13 -3.49
CA LEU A 143 -17.38 12.67 -2.89
C LEU A 143 -16.68 13.68 -3.83
N GLY A 144 -16.64 13.40 -5.13
CA GLY A 144 -16.12 14.31 -6.16
C GLY A 144 -16.92 15.61 -6.24
N ASN A 145 -18.24 15.53 -6.23
CA ASN A 145 -19.16 16.69 -6.22
C ASN A 145 -19.00 17.54 -4.94
N ALA A 146 -18.60 16.92 -3.83
CA ALA A 146 -18.22 17.62 -2.60
C ALA A 146 -16.79 18.21 -2.63
N GLY A 147 -16.12 18.24 -3.79
CA GLY A 147 -14.78 18.79 -3.96
C GLY A 147 -13.66 17.93 -3.37
N ARG A 148 -13.89 16.63 -3.16
CA ARG A 148 -12.89 15.71 -2.61
C ARG A 148 -12.21 14.93 -3.72
N ARG A 149 -10.91 14.71 -3.58
CA ARG A 149 -10.16 13.81 -4.46
C ARG A 149 -10.30 12.39 -3.96
N VAL A 150 -10.86 11.51 -4.78
CA VAL A 150 -11.02 10.09 -4.45
C VAL A 150 -9.89 9.27 -5.07
N ILE A 151 -9.31 8.35 -4.29
CA ILE A 151 -8.26 7.43 -4.71
C ILE A 151 -8.70 6.02 -4.33
N ALA A 152 -8.69 5.10 -5.29
CA ALA A 152 -8.98 3.69 -5.05
C ALA A 152 -7.71 2.87 -4.86
N PHE A 153 -7.85 1.75 -4.15
CA PHE A 153 -6.78 0.81 -3.84
C PHE A 153 -7.20 -0.62 -4.19
N ALA A 154 -6.27 -1.37 -4.75
CA ALA A 154 -6.43 -2.80 -5.00
C ALA A 154 -5.11 -3.53 -4.79
N HIS A 155 -5.19 -4.83 -4.52
CA HIS A 155 -4.01 -5.67 -4.36
C HIS A 155 -4.24 -7.11 -4.82
N ALA A 156 -3.16 -7.82 -5.09
CA ALA A 156 -3.20 -9.27 -5.23
C ALA A 156 -1.92 -9.88 -4.65
N HIS A 157 -2.09 -10.99 -3.93
CA HIS A 157 -0.98 -11.80 -3.47
C HIS A 157 -0.70 -12.92 -4.46
N PHE A 158 0.58 -13.23 -4.67
CA PHE A 158 1.00 -14.31 -5.54
C PHE A 158 2.36 -14.85 -5.08
N ASN A 159 2.68 -16.08 -5.46
CA ASN A 159 4.00 -16.66 -5.23
C ASN A 159 4.80 -16.60 -6.52
N ALA A 160 6.09 -16.28 -6.40
CA ALA A 160 7.03 -16.32 -7.52
C ALA A 160 8.43 -16.62 -7.01
N SER A 161 9.36 -16.96 -7.91
CA SER A 161 10.73 -17.23 -7.52
C SER A 161 11.38 -16.01 -6.85
N MET A 162 12.24 -16.21 -5.86
CA MET A 162 13.06 -15.15 -5.26
C MET A 162 13.98 -14.45 -6.27
N LYS A 163 14.33 -15.15 -7.36
CA LYS A 163 15.11 -14.61 -8.49
C LYS A 163 14.24 -14.01 -9.58
N ALA A 164 12.91 -14.05 -9.43
CA ALA A 164 11.98 -13.45 -10.37
C ALA A 164 12.31 -11.96 -10.50
N LYS A 165 12.34 -11.51 -11.75
CA LYS A 165 12.41 -10.11 -12.09
C LYS A 165 11.08 -9.72 -12.70
N PHE A 166 10.62 -8.52 -12.38
CA PHE A 166 9.31 -8.04 -12.81
C PHE A 166 9.50 -6.87 -13.76
N GLY A 167 8.78 -6.92 -14.88
CA GLY A 167 8.82 -5.88 -15.89
C GLY A 167 8.12 -6.29 -17.19
N PRO A 168 8.11 -5.41 -18.21
CA PRO A 168 7.38 -5.64 -19.46
C PRO A 168 7.80 -6.89 -20.26
N LYS A 169 9.01 -7.41 -20.00
CA LYS A 169 9.61 -8.56 -20.71
C LYS A 169 9.92 -9.74 -19.78
N GLU A 170 9.47 -9.69 -18.53
CA GLU A 170 9.83 -10.65 -17.48
C GLU A 170 8.57 -11.23 -16.82
N ASP A 171 8.70 -11.87 -15.65
CA ASP A 171 7.56 -12.46 -14.94
C ASP A 171 6.52 -11.37 -14.63
N ARG A 172 5.25 -11.69 -14.90
CA ARG A 172 4.13 -10.78 -14.64
C ARG A 172 3.45 -11.12 -13.32
N TRP A 173 2.89 -10.10 -12.68
CA TRP A 173 1.96 -10.25 -11.56
C TRP A 173 0.56 -10.64 -12.09
N PRO A 174 -0.31 -11.22 -11.23
CA PRO A 174 -1.69 -11.51 -11.61
C PRO A 174 -2.46 -10.24 -11.99
N GLU A 175 -3.29 -10.35 -13.03
CA GLU A 175 -4.16 -9.26 -13.48
C GLU A 175 -5.46 -9.17 -12.67
N ASP A 176 -5.91 -10.28 -12.06
CA ASP A 176 -7.11 -10.30 -11.22
C ASP A 176 -6.82 -9.73 -9.83
N LEU A 177 -7.03 -8.43 -9.67
CA LEU A 177 -6.84 -7.72 -8.41
C LEU A 177 -8.08 -7.83 -7.52
N ILE A 178 -7.83 -7.77 -6.21
CA ILE A 178 -8.88 -7.64 -5.19
C ILE A 178 -9.01 -6.16 -4.84
N PHE A 179 -10.19 -5.59 -5.09
CA PHE A 179 -10.52 -4.23 -4.70
C PHE A 179 -10.57 -4.10 -3.19
N LEU A 180 -9.87 -3.12 -2.63
CA LEU A 180 -9.82 -2.90 -1.17
C LEU A 180 -10.76 -1.79 -0.71
N GLY A 181 -11.00 -0.80 -1.58
CA GLY A 181 -11.81 0.36 -1.25
C GLY A 181 -11.22 1.66 -1.77
N MET A 182 -11.77 2.76 -1.27
CA MET A 182 -11.43 4.12 -1.69
C MET A 182 -11.17 5.01 -0.49
N ALA A 183 -10.32 6.03 -0.68
CA ALA A 183 -10.14 7.12 0.26
C ALA A 183 -10.44 8.46 -0.42
N ALA A 184 -11.13 9.34 0.28
CA ALA A 184 -11.38 10.70 -0.16
C ALA A 184 -10.51 11.69 0.63
N ILE A 185 -9.76 12.49 -0.10
CA ILE A 185 -8.85 13.51 0.45
C ILE A 185 -9.47 14.87 0.14
N MET A 186 -9.63 15.70 1.17
CA MET A 186 -9.91 17.12 0.96
C MET A 186 -8.61 17.77 0.50
N ASP A 187 -8.61 18.38 -0.70
CA ASP A 187 -7.48 19.20 -1.10
C ASP A 187 -7.37 20.37 -0.11
N PRO A 188 -6.25 20.53 0.62
CA PRO A 188 -6.11 21.66 1.53
C PRO A 188 -6.22 22.95 0.71
N PRO A 189 -6.94 23.97 1.20
CA PRO A 189 -7.10 25.22 0.47
C PRO A 189 -5.71 25.78 0.12
N ARG A 190 -5.45 25.98 -1.17
CA ARG A 190 -4.21 26.61 -1.62
C ARG A 190 -4.25 28.06 -1.11
N TYR A 191 -3.45 28.38 -0.09
CA TYR A 191 -3.42 29.69 0.60
C TYR A 191 -3.33 30.90 -0.35
N ILE A 192 -2.81 30.71 -1.56
CA ILE A 192 -2.72 31.73 -2.62
C ILE A 192 -4.09 32.32 -3.01
N PHE A 193 -5.19 31.54 -2.94
CA PHE A 193 -6.53 32.03 -3.33
C PHE A 193 -7.28 32.77 -2.22
N SER A 194 -7.03 32.45 -0.94
CA SER A 194 -7.77 33.05 0.18
C SER A 194 -7.56 34.56 0.27
N LEU A 195 -6.32 35.03 0.05
CA LEU A 195 -6.00 36.45 0.11
C LEU A 195 -6.58 37.25 -1.06
N LYS A 196 -6.86 36.62 -2.21
CA LYS A 196 -7.45 37.29 -3.38
C LYS A 196 -8.95 37.53 -3.18
N PHE A 197 -9.67 36.49 -2.76
CA PHE A 197 -11.10 36.57 -2.46
C PHE A 197 -11.43 37.56 -1.33
N GLU A 198 -10.62 37.61 -0.29
CA GLU A 198 -10.86 38.53 0.83
C GLU A 198 -10.58 39.99 0.44
N LYS A 199 -9.63 40.22 -0.48
CA LYS A 199 -9.34 41.55 -1.03
C LYS A 199 -10.39 42.01 -2.04
N GLU A 200 -11.01 41.09 -2.78
CA GLU A 200 -12.14 41.38 -3.68
C GLU A 200 -13.46 41.60 -2.93
N ARG A 201 -13.75 40.84 -1.86
CA ARG A 201 -14.93 41.13 -1.00
C ARG A 201 -14.85 42.48 -0.31
N ARG A 202 -13.65 42.93 0.11
CA ARG A 202 -13.45 44.26 0.70
C ARG A 202 -13.51 45.42 -0.30
N LYS A 203 -13.47 45.14 -1.61
CA LYS A 203 -13.63 46.17 -2.66
C LYS A 203 -15.08 46.28 -3.15
N ALA A 204 -15.93 45.30 -2.81
CA ALA A 204 -17.33 45.23 -3.22
C ALA A 204 -18.31 45.67 -2.10
N VAL A 205 -17.78 46.13 -0.96
CA VAL A 205 -18.50 46.84 0.12
C VAL A 205 -17.94 48.24 0.19
#